data_AF-A0A3Q7Q6H2-F1
#
_entry.id   AF-A0A3Q7Q6H2-F1
#
_cell.length_a   1.000
_cell.length_b   1.000
_cell.length_c   1.000
_cell.angle_alpha   90.00
_cell.angle_beta   90.00
_cell.angle_gamma   90.00
#
_symmetry.space_group_name_H-M   'P 1'
#
loop_
_entity.id
_entity.type
_entity.pdbx_description
1 polymer ?
#
loop_
_entity_poly.entity_id
_entity_poly.type
_entity_poly.pdbx_seq_one_letter_code
_entity_poly.pdbx_strand_id
1 'polypeptide(L)'
;MAHAGRTGYDNREIVMKYIHYKLSQRGYEWDAGDAGAAPPGAAPAPGIYSSQPGRTPAPARTSPPPAPAAPAAAAAAGPALSPVPPVVHLTLRQAGDDFSRRYRRDFAEMSSQLHLTPFTARGRFATVVEELFRDGVNWGRIVAFFEFGGVMCVESVNREMSPLVDNIALWMTEYLNRHLHTWIQDNGGWAH
;
A
#
# COMPACT_ATOMS: atom_id res chain seq x y z
N MET A 1 -19.41 -30.97 -1.29
CA MET A 1 -19.60 -29.54 -1.58
C MET A 1 -18.31 -28.83 -1.19
N ALA A 2 -17.56 -28.33 -2.17
CA ALA A 2 -16.25 -27.73 -1.92
C ALA A 2 -16.44 -26.34 -1.29
N HIS A 3 -15.93 -26.15 -0.07
CA HIS A 3 -15.65 -24.81 0.44
C HIS A 3 -14.51 -24.24 -0.41
N ALA A 4 -14.85 -23.44 -1.42
CA ALA A 4 -13.88 -22.52 -2.00
C ALA A 4 -13.30 -21.70 -0.85
N GLY A 5 -12.00 -21.85 -0.61
CA GLY A 5 -11.33 -21.17 0.48
C GLY A 5 -11.63 -19.68 0.40
N ARG A 6 -12.00 -19.09 1.53
CA ARG A 6 -12.10 -17.63 1.69
C ARG A 6 -10.71 -17.03 1.46
N THR A 7 -10.36 -16.80 0.20
CA THR A 7 -9.11 -16.13 -0.16
C THR A 7 -9.28 -14.66 0.21
N GLY A 8 -8.83 -14.30 1.41
CA GLY A 8 -8.66 -12.91 1.79
C GLY A 8 -7.52 -12.32 0.95
N TYR A 9 -7.83 -11.30 0.16
CA TYR A 9 -6.82 -10.47 -0.49
C TYR A 9 -6.24 -9.50 0.53
N ASP A 10 -4.96 -9.12 0.35
CA ASP A 10 -4.37 -8.06 1.16
C ASP A 10 -4.99 -6.70 0.78
N ASN A 11 -5.89 -6.20 1.63
CA ASN A 11 -6.49 -4.89 1.44
C ASN A 11 -5.44 -3.77 1.40
N ARG A 12 -4.28 -3.95 2.05
CA ARG A 12 -3.17 -2.99 1.98
C ARG A 12 -2.66 -2.87 0.56
N GLU A 13 -2.41 -3.99 -0.12
CA GLU A 13 -1.96 -4.01 -1.52
C GLU A 13 -2.92 -3.23 -2.43
N ILE A 14 -4.24 -3.43 -2.25
CA ILE A 14 -5.28 -2.73 -3.02
C ILE A 14 -5.20 -1.22 -2.82
N VAL A 15 -5.13 -0.78 -1.56
CA VAL A 15 -5.03 0.65 -1.21
C VAL A 15 -3.76 1.27 -1.78
N MET A 16 -2.59 0.65 -1.56
CA MET A 16 -1.30 1.20 -2.01
C MET A 16 -1.28 1.36 -3.53
N LYS A 17 -1.67 0.32 -4.28
CA LYS A 17 -1.69 0.37 -5.76
C LYS A 17 -2.71 1.36 -6.33
N TYR A 18 -3.77 1.64 -5.58
CA TYR A 18 -4.77 2.62 -5.98
C TYR A 18 -4.30 4.06 -5.68
N ILE A 19 -3.74 4.33 -4.51
CA ILE A 19 -3.17 5.65 -4.18
C ILE A 19 -2.03 6.01 -5.14
N HIS A 20 -1.11 5.07 -5.39
CA HIS A 20 -0.04 5.26 -6.36
C HIS A 20 -0.60 5.62 -7.75
N TYR A 21 -1.66 4.94 -8.18
CA TYR A 21 -2.34 5.29 -9.43
C TYR A 21 -2.88 6.73 -9.42
N LYS A 22 -3.62 7.13 -8.39
CA LYS A 22 -4.21 8.48 -8.30
C LYS A 22 -3.16 9.58 -8.25
N LEU A 23 -2.03 9.36 -7.58
CA LEU A 23 -0.92 10.29 -7.55
C LEU A 23 -0.21 10.37 -8.90
N SER A 24 0.03 9.23 -9.55
CA SER A 24 0.64 9.18 -10.88
C SER A 24 -0.19 9.89 -11.97
N GLN A 25 -1.53 9.85 -11.87
CA GLN A 25 -2.42 10.61 -12.76
C GLN A 25 -2.21 12.13 -12.69
N ARG A 26 -1.65 12.62 -11.58
CA ARG A 26 -1.34 14.03 -11.35
C ARG A 26 0.15 14.36 -11.58
N GLY A 27 0.95 13.38 -12.00
CA GLY A 27 2.39 13.54 -12.20
C GLY A 27 3.21 13.47 -10.91
N TYR A 28 2.64 12.96 -9.81
CA TYR A 28 3.38 12.75 -8.57
C TYR A 28 3.92 11.31 -8.50
N GLU A 29 5.20 11.20 -8.17
CA GLU A 29 5.82 9.95 -7.77
C GLU A 29 5.68 9.79 -6.25
N TRP A 30 5.14 8.65 -5.83
CA TRP A 30 5.07 8.27 -4.42
C TRP A 30 5.71 6.92 -4.28
N ASP A 31 6.94 6.92 -3.74
CA ASP A 31 7.55 5.71 -3.25
C ASP A 31 6.74 5.27 -2.05
N ALA A 32 5.93 4.23 -2.25
CA ALA A 32 5.28 3.43 -1.23
C ALA A 32 6.36 2.73 -0.36
N GLY A 33 7.21 3.52 0.27
CA GLY A 33 8.34 3.09 1.06
C GLY A 33 7.84 2.50 2.35
N ASP A 34 8.37 1.33 2.69
CA ASP A 34 8.27 0.70 3.99
C ASP A 34 8.53 1.75 5.10
N ALA A 35 7.45 2.29 5.67
CA ALA A 35 7.50 3.13 6.86
C ALA A 35 7.93 2.24 8.04
N GLY A 36 9.22 1.88 8.07
CA GLY A 36 9.76 0.89 9.01
C GLY A 36 11.26 0.66 8.92
N ALA A 37 11.92 0.81 7.76
CA ALA A 37 13.34 0.49 7.62
C ALA A 37 14.24 1.71 7.38
N ALA A 38 14.25 2.67 8.31
CA ALA A 38 15.44 3.48 8.50
C ALA A 38 16.40 2.69 9.42
N PRO A 39 17.56 2.21 8.95
CA PRO A 39 18.54 1.62 9.85
C PRO A 39 19.09 2.73 10.76
N PRO A 40 19.01 2.60 12.11
CA PRO A 40 19.70 3.53 12.98
C PRO A 40 21.19 3.21 12.91
N GLY A 41 21.98 4.14 12.37
CA GLY A 41 23.43 4.08 12.47
C GLY A 41 24.14 3.64 11.19
N ALA A 42 24.15 4.50 10.18
CA ALA A 42 25.26 4.54 9.24
C ALA A 42 26.08 5.80 9.54
N ALA A 43 27.06 5.67 10.43
CA ALA A 43 28.12 6.65 10.57
C ALA A 43 28.95 6.69 9.28
N PRO A 44 29.39 7.87 8.79
CA PRO A 44 30.26 7.94 7.63
C PRO A 44 31.68 7.52 8.01
N ALA A 45 32.15 6.40 7.48
CA ALA A 45 33.55 6.01 7.60
C ALA A 45 34.40 6.82 6.61
N PRO A 46 35.52 7.46 7.04
CA PRO A 46 36.37 8.20 6.13
C PRO A 46 37.44 7.30 5.50
N GLY A 47 37.63 7.50 4.18
CA GLY A 47 38.95 7.68 3.57
C GLY A 47 39.87 6.46 3.48
N ILE A 48 39.85 5.81 2.31
CA ILE A 48 40.85 4.84 1.85
C ILE A 48 42.09 5.59 1.38
N TYR A 49 43.29 5.19 1.82
CA TYR A 49 44.55 5.53 1.17
C TYR A 49 45.39 4.27 0.87
N SER A 50 45.91 4.27 -0.35
CA SER A 50 46.69 3.26 -1.06
C SER A 50 48.02 2.87 -0.40
N SER A 51 48.53 1.65 -0.69
CA SER A 51 49.72 1.40 -1.55
C SER A 51 50.46 0.06 -1.28
N GLN A 52 50.15 -0.98 -2.09
CA GLN A 52 51.05 -1.87 -2.88
C GLN A 52 52.24 -2.71 -2.25
N PRO A 53 52.97 -3.58 -3.00
CA PRO A 53 52.77 -5.03 -3.22
C PRO A 53 53.92 -5.96 -2.75
N GLY A 54 53.75 -7.29 -2.84
CA GLY A 54 54.90 -8.19 -2.95
C GLY A 54 54.67 -9.72 -2.83
N ARG A 55 54.87 -10.41 -3.97
CA ARG A 55 55.45 -11.78 -4.16
C ARG A 55 54.67 -13.06 -3.78
N THR A 56 54.33 -13.81 -4.83
CA THR A 56 54.17 -15.29 -4.94
C THR A 56 55.55 -16.02 -4.86
N PRO A 57 55.69 -17.38 -4.77
CA PRO A 57 54.78 -18.41 -5.33
C PRO A 57 54.66 -19.84 -4.67
N ALA A 58 53.54 -20.49 -5.04
CA ALA A 58 53.33 -21.92 -5.44
C ALA A 58 53.44 -23.08 -4.40
N PRO A 59 53.08 -24.34 -4.76
CA PRO A 59 51.69 -24.86 -4.75
C PRO A 59 51.54 -26.21 -4.00
N ALA A 60 50.34 -26.56 -3.54
CA ALA A 60 50.06 -27.94 -3.12
C ALA A 60 48.60 -28.36 -3.42
N ARG A 61 48.51 -29.52 -4.06
CA ARG A 61 47.33 -30.27 -4.48
C ARG A 61 46.53 -30.76 -3.26
N THR A 62 45.20 -30.84 -3.37
CA THR A 62 44.37 -32.07 -3.36
C THR A 62 42.87 -31.77 -3.16
N SER A 63 42.04 -32.69 -3.64
CA SER A 63 40.61 -32.68 -3.99
C SER A 63 39.57 -32.46 -2.84
N PRO A 64 38.26 -32.26 -3.14
CA PRO A 64 37.20 -31.91 -2.19
C PRO A 64 36.42 -33.14 -1.66
N PRO A 65 35.62 -33.00 -0.58
CA PRO A 65 34.23 -33.51 -0.59
C PRO A 65 33.25 -32.66 0.30
N PRO A 66 32.01 -33.10 0.61
CA PRO A 66 30.75 -32.54 0.10
C PRO A 66 29.96 -31.70 1.12
N ALA A 67 28.91 -31.02 0.65
CA ALA A 67 27.95 -30.28 1.46
C ALA A 67 27.17 -31.17 2.45
N PRO A 68 26.82 -30.65 3.64
CA PRO A 68 25.68 -31.11 4.39
C PRO A 68 24.51 -30.13 4.30
N ALA A 69 23.37 -30.71 3.92
CA ALA A 69 21.98 -30.40 4.23
C ALA A 69 21.63 -29.10 5.00
N ALA A 70 20.58 -28.47 4.47
CA ALA A 70 19.76 -27.39 5.03
C ALA A 70 19.53 -27.40 6.55
N PRO A 71 19.28 -26.24 7.17
CA PRO A 71 18.30 -26.14 8.22
C PRO A 71 16.93 -25.87 7.59
N ALA A 72 16.04 -26.84 7.80
CA ALA A 72 14.60 -26.63 7.76
C ALA A 72 14.24 -25.50 8.74
N ALA A 73 14.10 -24.29 8.22
CA ALA A 73 13.32 -23.23 8.84
C ALA A 73 12.03 -23.09 8.03
N ALA A 74 11.23 -24.17 8.01
CA ALA A 74 9.79 -24.05 7.80
C ALA A 74 9.21 -23.37 9.04
N ALA A 75 9.53 -22.08 9.19
CA ALA A 75 8.80 -21.20 10.08
C ALA A 75 7.38 -21.17 9.55
N ALA A 76 6.45 -21.58 10.40
CA ALA A 76 5.03 -21.68 10.13
C ALA A 76 4.53 -20.39 9.45
N ALA A 77 4.43 -20.42 8.13
CA ALA A 77 3.71 -19.42 7.38
C ALA A 77 2.25 -19.61 7.74
N GLY A 78 1.70 -18.67 8.53
CA GLY A 78 0.25 -18.47 8.56
C GLY A 78 -0.28 -18.36 7.12
N PRO A 79 -1.60 -18.54 6.90
CA PRO A 79 -2.15 -18.56 5.55
C PRO A 79 -1.67 -17.33 4.77
N ALA A 80 -0.78 -17.57 3.80
CA ALA A 80 -0.20 -16.53 2.99
C ALA A 80 -1.35 -15.90 2.19
N LEU A 81 -1.60 -14.60 2.41
CA LEU A 81 -2.58 -13.86 1.62
C LEU A 81 -2.25 -14.06 0.14
N SER A 82 -3.25 -14.42 -0.65
CA SER A 82 -3.05 -14.63 -2.08
C SER A 82 -2.82 -13.29 -2.76
N PRO A 83 -1.86 -13.18 -3.71
CA PRO A 83 -1.62 -11.94 -4.42
C PRO A 83 -2.90 -11.48 -5.11
N VAL A 84 -3.18 -10.17 -5.05
CA VAL A 84 -4.43 -9.64 -5.60
C VAL A 84 -4.42 -9.73 -7.14
N PRO A 85 -5.44 -10.35 -7.77
CA PRO A 85 -5.52 -10.43 -9.21
C PRO A 85 -5.47 -9.05 -9.88
N PRO A 86 -4.74 -8.88 -10.99
CA PRO A 86 -4.63 -7.59 -11.68
C PRO A 86 -5.98 -6.97 -12.07
N VAL A 87 -6.99 -7.81 -12.34
CA VAL A 87 -8.35 -7.36 -12.66
C VAL A 87 -8.99 -6.55 -11.54
N VAL A 88 -8.72 -6.84 -10.26
CA VAL A 88 -9.25 -6.09 -9.13
C VAL A 88 -8.79 -4.64 -9.19
N HIS A 89 -7.47 -4.44 -9.39
CA HIS A 89 -6.91 -3.10 -9.51
C HIS A 89 -7.44 -2.38 -10.76
N LEU A 90 -7.57 -3.08 -11.89
CA LEU A 90 -8.08 -2.49 -13.12
C LEU A 90 -9.53 -2.03 -12.96
N THR A 91 -10.41 -2.89 -12.47
CA THR A 91 -11.83 -2.60 -12.27
C THR A 91 -12.02 -1.46 -11.28
N LEU A 92 -11.29 -1.46 -10.16
CA LEU A 92 -11.37 -0.39 -9.17
C LEU A 92 -10.91 0.96 -9.75
N ARG A 93 -9.85 0.96 -10.57
CA ARG A 93 -9.39 2.18 -11.27
C ARG A 93 -10.43 2.69 -12.26
N GLN A 94 -10.99 1.80 -13.09
CA GLN A 94 -12.02 2.16 -14.06
C GLN A 94 -13.27 2.73 -13.36
N ALA A 95 -13.76 2.04 -12.32
CA ALA A 95 -14.91 2.48 -11.55
C ALA A 95 -14.65 3.81 -10.84
N GLY A 96 -13.46 3.98 -10.27
CA GLY A 96 -13.01 5.24 -9.67
C GLY A 96 -12.97 6.38 -10.69
N ASP A 97 -12.38 6.14 -11.87
CA ASP A 97 -12.32 7.15 -12.92
C ASP A 97 -13.72 7.54 -13.43
N ASP A 98 -14.64 6.58 -13.58
CA ASP A 98 -16.04 6.84 -13.90
C ASP A 98 -16.77 7.62 -12.80
N PHE A 99 -16.47 7.31 -11.53
CA PHE A 99 -17.02 8.02 -10.39
C PHE A 99 -16.50 9.47 -10.36
N SER A 100 -15.18 9.65 -10.49
CA SER A 100 -14.52 10.95 -10.52
C SER A 100 -15.03 11.84 -11.66
N ARG A 101 -15.24 11.27 -12.86
CA ARG A 101 -15.83 11.99 -14.00
C ARG A 101 -17.25 12.47 -13.70
N ARG A 102 -18.08 11.62 -13.10
CA ARG A 102 -19.48 11.93 -12.80
C ARG A 102 -19.64 12.99 -11.72
N TYR A 103 -18.82 12.92 -10.67
CA TYR A 103 -18.91 13.81 -9.49
C TYR A 103 -17.81 14.87 -9.46
N ARG A 104 -17.25 15.23 -10.63
CA ARG A 104 -16.08 16.11 -10.74
C ARG A 104 -16.25 17.46 -10.03
N ARG A 105 -17.44 18.06 -10.11
CA ARG A 105 -17.73 19.36 -9.48
C ARG A 105 -17.74 19.23 -7.95
N ASP A 106 -18.41 18.22 -7.44
CA ASP A 106 -18.53 17.95 -6.00
C ASP A 106 -17.16 17.66 -5.38
N PHE A 107 -16.30 16.91 -6.07
CA PHE A 107 -14.93 16.68 -5.61
C PHE A 107 -14.05 17.93 -5.64
N ALA A 108 -14.21 18.80 -6.63
CA ALA A 108 -13.47 20.06 -6.67
C ALA A 108 -13.90 20.97 -5.51
N GLU A 109 -15.19 21.02 -5.22
CA GLU A 109 -15.70 21.74 -4.06
C GLU A 109 -15.20 21.13 -2.74
N MET A 110 -15.27 19.80 -2.59
CA MET A 110 -14.78 19.08 -1.42
C MET A 110 -13.28 19.33 -1.18
N SER A 111 -12.45 19.27 -2.22
CA SER A 111 -11.01 19.62 -2.15
C SER A 111 -10.81 21.07 -1.70
N SER A 112 -11.60 22.02 -2.19
CA SER A 112 -11.50 23.43 -1.79
C SER A 112 -11.88 23.67 -0.32
N GLN A 113 -12.83 22.89 0.22
CA GLN A 113 -13.32 22.99 1.61
C GLN A 113 -12.55 22.10 2.60
N LEU A 114 -11.71 21.19 2.08
CA LEU A 114 -10.80 20.38 2.88
C LEU A 114 -9.69 21.30 3.44
N HIS A 115 -9.95 21.88 4.62
CA HIS A 115 -8.90 22.43 5.48
C HIS A 115 -8.09 21.27 6.08
N LEU A 116 -7.31 20.64 5.22
CA LEU A 116 -6.44 19.54 5.56
C LEU A 116 -5.22 20.09 6.28
N THR A 117 -5.00 19.63 7.50
CA THR A 117 -3.77 19.81 8.26
C THR A 117 -3.39 18.45 8.84
N PRO A 118 -2.12 18.22 9.21
CA PRO A 118 -1.70 16.94 9.79
C PRO A 118 -2.50 16.59 11.05
N PHE A 119 -2.93 17.59 11.83
CA PHE A 119 -3.71 17.41 13.05
C PHE A 119 -5.19 17.08 12.78
N THR A 120 -5.79 17.70 11.75
CA THR A 120 -7.23 17.54 11.45
C THR A 120 -7.54 16.42 10.47
N ALA A 121 -6.55 15.93 9.72
CA ALA A 121 -6.73 14.96 8.64
C ALA A 121 -7.40 13.66 9.09
N ARG A 122 -6.94 13.06 10.20
CA ARG A 122 -7.51 11.81 10.72
C ARG A 122 -8.97 11.98 11.11
N GLY A 123 -9.29 13.07 11.80
CA GLY A 123 -10.66 13.38 12.23
C GLY A 123 -11.58 13.57 11.02
N ARG A 124 -11.16 14.36 10.03
CA ARG A 124 -11.93 14.55 8.79
C ARG A 124 -12.13 13.25 8.02
N PHE A 125 -11.10 12.42 7.93
CA PHE A 125 -11.22 11.10 7.30
C PHE A 125 -12.30 10.27 8.00
N ALA A 126 -12.21 10.13 9.33
CA ALA A 126 -13.16 9.34 10.10
C ALA A 126 -14.60 9.85 9.93
N THR A 127 -14.82 11.15 10.07
CA THR A 127 -16.16 11.75 9.92
C THR A 127 -16.75 11.49 8.54
N VAL A 128 -16.01 11.75 7.45
CA VAL A 128 -16.54 11.55 6.10
C VAL A 128 -16.84 10.08 5.83
N VAL A 129 -15.99 9.17 6.29
CA VAL A 129 -16.16 7.74 6.06
C VAL A 129 -17.32 7.16 6.89
N GLU A 130 -17.49 7.62 8.13
CA GLU A 130 -18.65 7.26 8.97
C GLU A 130 -19.97 7.70 8.32
N GLU A 131 -20.03 8.92 7.79
CA GLU A 131 -21.19 9.41 7.04
C GLU A 131 -21.43 8.59 5.76
N LEU A 132 -20.37 8.29 5.02
CA LEU A 132 -20.45 7.56 3.75
C LEU A 132 -21.11 6.18 3.92
N PHE A 133 -20.86 5.50 5.04
CA PHE A 133 -21.36 4.15 5.31
C PHE A 133 -22.51 4.09 6.33
N ARG A 134 -23.04 5.23 6.76
CA ARG A 134 -24.10 5.33 7.78
C ARG A 134 -25.32 4.43 7.47
N ASP A 135 -25.80 4.47 6.23
CA ASP A 135 -27.00 3.68 5.83
C ASP A 135 -26.64 2.30 5.24
N GLY A 136 -25.41 1.82 5.44
CA GLY A 136 -24.93 0.53 4.96
C GLY A 136 -23.88 0.60 3.87
N VAL A 137 -23.40 -0.57 3.47
CA VAL A 137 -22.28 -0.75 2.54
C VAL A 137 -22.80 -1.23 1.18
N ASN A 138 -22.24 -0.67 0.11
CA ASN A 138 -22.40 -1.19 -1.26
C ASN A 138 -21.14 -0.87 -2.07
N TRP A 139 -20.96 -1.54 -3.22
CA TRP A 139 -19.79 -1.35 -4.07
C TRP A 139 -19.59 0.10 -4.54
N GLY A 140 -20.66 0.84 -4.81
CA GLY A 140 -20.57 2.26 -5.16
C GLY A 140 -20.00 3.12 -4.04
N ARG A 141 -20.41 2.89 -2.79
CA ARG A 141 -19.85 3.56 -1.61
C ARG A 141 -18.40 3.14 -1.35
N ILE A 142 -18.03 1.89 -1.61
CA ILE A 142 -16.63 1.45 -1.54
C ILE A 142 -15.78 2.20 -2.58
N VAL A 143 -16.25 2.32 -3.83
CA VAL A 143 -15.54 3.12 -4.85
C VAL A 143 -15.41 4.59 -4.41
N ALA A 144 -16.48 5.17 -3.86
CA ALA A 144 -16.45 6.54 -3.33
C ALA A 144 -15.44 6.72 -2.19
N PHE A 145 -15.31 5.72 -1.31
CA PHE A 145 -14.30 5.69 -0.25
C PHE A 145 -12.87 5.73 -0.81
N PHE A 146 -12.59 4.95 -1.86
CA PHE A 146 -11.30 4.98 -2.54
C PHE A 146 -11.03 6.33 -3.20
N GLU A 147 -12.02 6.90 -3.91
CA GLU A 147 -11.87 8.22 -4.54
C GLU A 147 -11.65 9.32 -3.50
N PHE A 148 -12.38 9.30 -2.37
CA PHE A 148 -12.19 10.25 -1.27
C PHE A 148 -10.76 10.17 -0.68
N GLY A 149 -10.27 8.96 -0.39
CA GLY A 149 -8.90 8.77 0.07
C GLY A 149 -7.86 9.25 -0.94
N GLY A 150 -8.10 9.01 -2.23
CA GLY A 150 -7.27 9.53 -3.32
C GLY A 150 -7.24 11.06 -3.38
N VAL A 151 -8.37 11.72 -3.18
CA VAL A 151 -8.46 13.19 -3.11
C VAL A 151 -7.65 13.72 -1.92
N MET A 152 -7.77 13.10 -0.74
CA MET A 152 -6.97 13.50 0.43
C MET A 152 -5.47 13.33 0.17
N CYS A 153 -5.04 12.28 -0.53
CA CYS A 153 -3.62 12.07 -0.87
C CYS A 153 -3.12 13.15 -1.82
N VAL A 154 -3.85 13.44 -2.91
CA VAL A 154 -3.49 14.50 -3.86
C VAL A 154 -3.42 15.86 -3.16
N GLU A 155 -4.40 16.16 -2.30
CA GLU A 155 -4.44 17.41 -1.54
C GLU A 155 -3.27 17.53 -0.55
N SER A 156 -2.85 16.41 0.04
CA SER A 156 -1.69 16.36 0.93
C SER A 156 -0.41 16.73 0.18
N VAL A 157 -0.20 16.17 -1.01
CA VAL A 157 0.98 16.47 -1.85
C VAL A 157 0.95 17.92 -2.34
N ASN A 158 -0.20 18.42 -2.78
CA ASN A 158 -0.37 19.82 -3.22
C ASN A 158 0.00 20.85 -2.14
N ARG A 159 -0.09 20.47 -0.87
CA ARG A 159 0.19 21.32 0.30
C ARG A 159 1.53 21.01 0.96
N GLU A 160 2.41 20.29 0.26
CA GLU A 160 3.75 19.90 0.76
C GLU A 160 3.70 19.04 2.04
N MET A 161 2.60 18.30 2.23
CA MET A 161 2.39 17.36 3.35
C MET A 161 2.47 15.90 2.90
N SER A 162 3.38 15.57 1.98
CA SER A 162 3.51 14.21 1.42
C SER A 162 3.61 13.07 2.46
N PRO A 163 4.22 13.23 3.66
CA PRO A 163 4.20 12.19 4.70
C PRO A 163 2.79 11.82 5.21
N LEU A 164 1.78 12.66 4.94
CA LEU A 164 0.39 12.36 5.27
C LEU A 164 -0.21 11.27 4.38
N VAL A 165 0.34 11.04 3.18
CA VAL A 165 -0.13 10.01 2.24
C VAL A 165 -0.03 8.61 2.86
N ASP A 166 1.09 8.29 3.53
CA ASP A 166 1.28 6.99 4.19
C ASP A 166 0.26 6.77 5.32
N ASN A 167 -0.05 7.84 6.07
CA ASN A 167 -1.05 7.81 7.13
C ASN A 167 -2.46 7.60 6.56
N ILE A 168 -2.81 8.27 5.45
CA ILE A 168 -4.09 8.07 4.78
C ILE A 168 -4.22 6.63 4.27
N ALA A 169 -3.17 6.09 3.63
CA ALA A 169 -3.13 4.71 3.17
C ALA A 169 -3.33 3.71 4.33
N LEU A 170 -2.70 3.98 5.48
CA LEU A 170 -2.89 3.21 6.69
C LEU A 170 -4.36 3.25 7.16
N TRP A 171 -4.96 4.44 7.30
CA TRP A 171 -6.34 4.57 7.77
C TRP A 171 -7.34 3.90 6.82
N MET A 172 -7.11 4.01 5.51
CA MET A 172 -7.94 3.32 4.52
C MET A 172 -7.86 1.80 4.68
N THR A 173 -6.65 1.28 4.85
CA THR A 173 -6.40 -0.15 5.06
C THR A 173 -7.04 -0.65 6.36
N GLU A 174 -6.89 0.10 7.45
CA GLU A 174 -7.52 -0.22 8.74
C GLU A 174 -9.04 -0.26 8.60
N TYR A 175 -9.63 0.73 7.91
CA TYR A 175 -11.07 0.80 7.75
C TYR A 175 -11.60 -0.36 6.90
N LEU A 176 -10.93 -0.69 5.79
CA LEU A 176 -11.27 -1.86 4.97
C LEU A 176 -11.24 -3.15 5.79
N ASN A 177 -10.19 -3.36 6.57
CA ASN A 177 -10.03 -4.57 7.37
C ASN A 177 -11.08 -4.68 8.49
N ARG A 178 -11.41 -3.58 9.16
CA ARG A 178 -12.30 -3.60 10.33
C ARG A 178 -13.78 -3.54 9.98
N HIS A 179 -14.15 -2.76 8.98
CA HIS A 179 -15.55 -2.41 8.72
C HIS A 179 -16.09 -2.98 7.41
N LEU A 180 -15.25 -3.12 6.38
CA LEU A 180 -15.72 -3.49 5.04
C LEU A 180 -15.39 -4.94 4.67
N HIS A 181 -14.41 -5.57 5.33
CA HIS A 181 -13.91 -6.90 4.97
C HIS A 181 -15.01 -7.96 4.97
N THR A 182 -15.80 -8.05 6.05
CA THR A 182 -16.89 -9.04 6.15
C THR A 182 -17.92 -8.83 5.04
N TRP A 183 -18.36 -7.58 4.83
CA TRP A 183 -19.33 -7.27 3.78
C TRP A 183 -18.78 -7.63 2.39
N ILE A 184 -17.53 -7.28 2.09
CA ILE A 184 -16.87 -7.63 0.83
C ILE A 184 -16.90 -9.14 0.61
N GLN A 185 -16.51 -9.93 1.62
CA GLN A 185 -16.51 -11.39 1.53
C GLN A 185 -17.92 -11.97 1.33
N ASP A 186 -18.91 -11.43 2.05
CA ASP A 186 -20.30 -11.87 1.95
C ASP A 186 -20.96 -11.50 0.60
N ASN A 187 -20.38 -10.54 -0.13
CA ASN A 187 -20.86 -10.06 -1.42
C ASN A 187 -19.97 -10.49 -2.60
N GLY A 188 -19.29 -11.64 -2.48
CA GLY A 188 -18.52 -12.26 -3.58
C GLY A 188 -17.02 -11.97 -3.57
N GLY A 189 -16.54 -11.13 -2.66
CA GLY A 189 -15.14 -10.71 -2.60
C GLY A 189 -14.78 -9.72 -3.70
N TRP A 190 -13.49 -9.50 -3.91
CA TRP A 190 -12.99 -8.55 -4.91
C TRP A 190 -12.96 -9.08 -6.35
N ALA A 191 -13.06 -10.40 -6.54
CA ALA A 191 -12.87 -11.08 -7.83
C ALA A 191 -14.19 -11.43 -8.55
N HIS A 192 -15.33 -11.10 -7.96
CA HIS A 192 -16.67 -11.37 -8.49
C HIS A 192 -17.45 -10.09 -8.74
#